data_AF-A0A2E9VGT8-F1
#
_entry.id   AF-A0A2E9VGT8-F1
#
_cell.length_a   1.000
_cell.length_b   1.000
_cell.length_c   1.000
_cell.angle_alpha   90.00
_cell.angle_beta   90.00
_cell.angle_gamma   90.00
#
_symmetry.space_group_name_H-M   'P 1'
#
loop_
_entity.id
_entity.type
_entity.pdbx_description
1 polymer ?
#
loop_
_entity_poly.entity_id
_entity_poly.type
_entity_poly.pdbx_seq_one_letter_code
_entity_poly.pdbx_strand_id
1 'polypeptide(L)'
;MNTVVLKRWLSTTNHKDVGLMYFFATLLFGFIGLALSLLIRLQLYQPNSGTALLDWGPGEPGEFYNSIVTMHGAVMVLFFASPLSFGFANYMVPLQIGAKDMAFPRLNAFSFWAFLLGGLVAASGFLLGGAADVGWTFYSPLTSLEYSPGNG
;
A
#
# COMPACT_ATOMS: atom_id res chain seq x y z
N MET A 1 13.11 19.76 18.10
CA MET A 1 12.13 18.66 17.92
C MET A 1 11.97 17.93 19.25
N ASN A 2 10.75 17.79 19.76
CA ASN A 2 10.53 17.25 21.11
C ASN A 2 10.71 15.71 21.09
N THR A 3 11.87 15.23 21.56
CA THR A 3 12.28 13.81 21.48
C THR A 3 11.29 12.86 22.18
N VAL A 4 10.56 13.36 23.17
CA VAL A 4 9.49 12.64 23.88
C VAL A 4 8.34 12.25 22.95
N VAL A 5 7.95 13.15 22.03
CA VAL A 5 6.85 12.91 21.09
C VAL A 5 7.26 11.84 20.08
N LEU A 6 8.48 11.94 19.53
CA LEU A 6 8.99 10.96 18.58
C LEU A 6 9.09 9.56 19.21
N LYS A 7 9.64 9.48 20.44
CA LYS A 7 9.74 8.22 21.17
C LYS A 7 8.37 7.58 21.41
N ARG A 8 7.35 8.37 21.75
CA ARG A 8 5.98 7.86 21.92
C ARG A 8 5.51 7.12 20.69
N TRP A 9 5.56 7.74 19.51
CA TRP A 9 5.01 7.13 18.29
C TRP A 9 5.86 5.97 17.77
N LEU A 10 7.18 6.02 17.92
CA LEU A 10 8.07 4.94 17.47
C LEU A 10 7.97 3.67 18.33
N SER A 11 7.72 3.80 19.63
CA SER A 11 7.74 2.68 20.58
C SER A 11 6.47 2.50 21.39
N THR A 12 5.32 3.01 20.92
CA THR A 12 4.03 2.83 21.61
C THR A 12 3.59 1.37 21.57
N THR A 13 2.95 0.92 22.65
CA THR A 13 2.23 -0.35 22.68
C THR A 13 0.72 -0.14 22.87
N ASN A 14 0.27 1.11 23.02
CA ASN A 14 -1.12 1.42 23.29
C ASN A 14 -1.96 1.21 22.01
N HIS A 15 -2.97 0.34 22.07
CA HIS A 15 -3.86 0.04 20.93
C HIS A 15 -4.50 1.28 20.28
N LYS A 16 -4.75 2.36 21.02
CA LYS A 16 -5.31 3.60 20.47
C LYS A 16 -4.30 4.33 19.60
N ASP A 17 -3.06 4.45 20.07
CA ASP A 17 -1.98 5.10 19.31
C ASP A 17 -1.67 4.28 18.05
N VAL A 18 -1.58 2.94 18.17
CA VAL A 18 -1.37 2.03 17.03
C VAL A 18 -2.53 2.11 16.04
N GLY A 19 -3.78 2.17 16.51
CA GLY A 19 -4.96 2.34 15.65
C GLY A 19 -4.92 3.65 14.86
N LEU A 20 -4.51 4.77 15.49
CA LEU A 20 -4.30 6.04 14.79
C LEU A 20 -3.16 5.99 13.79
N MET A 21 -2.06 5.29 14.10
CA MET A 21 -0.94 5.08 13.19
C MET A 21 -1.41 4.34 11.93
N TYR A 22 -2.18 3.25 12.06
CA TYR A 22 -2.81 2.56 10.93
C TYR A 22 -3.74 3.47 10.13
N PHE A 23 -4.58 4.26 10.80
CA PHE A 23 -5.51 5.17 10.13
C PHE A 23 -4.78 6.20 9.24
N PHE A 24 -3.76 6.88 9.77
CA PHE A 24 -3.02 7.87 8.98
C PHE A 24 -2.17 7.22 7.88
N ALA A 25 -1.54 6.07 8.15
CA ALA A 25 -0.77 5.36 7.15
C ALA A 25 -1.66 4.84 6.00
N THR A 26 -2.82 4.27 6.32
CA THR A 26 -3.77 3.82 5.30
C THR A 26 -4.36 4.97 4.52
N LEU A 27 -4.67 6.11 5.14
CA LEU A 27 -5.07 7.31 4.39
C LEU A 27 -4.01 7.73 3.36
N LEU A 28 -2.72 7.69 3.72
CA LEU A 28 -1.64 7.95 2.77
C LEU A 28 -1.68 6.98 1.59
N PHE A 29 -1.76 5.67 1.84
CA PHE A 29 -1.90 4.67 0.78
C PHE A 29 -3.19 4.85 -0.03
N GLY A 30 -4.28 5.26 0.60
CA GLY A 30 -5.55 5.57 -0.07
C GLY A 30 -5.42 6.75 -1.04
N PHE A 31 -4.69 7.81 -0.68
CA PHE A 31 -4.41 8.91 -1.60
C PHE A 31 -3.49 8.49 -2.76
N ILE A 32 -2.51 7.63 -2.51
CA ILE A 32 -1.67 7.04 -3.56
C ILE A 32 -2.55 6.21 -4.52
N GLY A 33 -3.39 5.32 -3.97
CA GLY A 33 -4.32 4.51 -4.74
C GLY A 33 -5.29 5.37 -5.57
N LEU A 34 -5.81 6.46 -4.99
CA LEU A 34 -6.66 7.42 -5.70
C LEU A 34 -5.91 8.08 -6.87
N ALA A 35 -4.68 8.54 -6.65
CA ALA A 35 -3.86 9.15 -7.69
C ALA A 35 -3.61 8.17 -8.85
N LEU A 36 -3.24 6.92 -8.55
CA LEU A 36 -3.08 5.87 -9.58
C LEU A 36 -4.40 5.62 -10.32
N SER A 37 -5.53 5.60 -9.63
CA SER A 37 -6.86 5.42 -10.24
C SER A 37 -7.25 6.57 -11.19
N LEU A 38 -6.81 7.79 -10.88
CA LEU A 38 -6.99 8.94 -11.75
C LEU A 38 -6.11 8.82 -13.00
N LEU A 39 -4.86 8.39 -12.87
CA LEU A 39 -3.98 8.14 -14.03
C LEU A 39 -4.56 7.09 -14.99
N ILE A 40 -5.10 5.99 -14.46
CA ILE A 40 -5.79 4.96 -15.28
C ILE A 40 -6.95 5.60 -16.06
N ARG A 41 -7.78 6.41 -15.41
CA ARG A 41 -8.93 7.06 -16.07
C ARG A 41 -8.52 8.12 -17.08
N LEU A 42 -7.46 8.87 -16.81
CA LEU A 42 -6.91 9.85 -17.76
C LEU A 42 -6.39 9.15 -19.01
N GLN A 43 -5.68 8.02 -18.86
CA GLN A 43 -5.23 7.20 -19.99
C GLN A 43 -6.40 6.69 -20.83
N LEU A 44 -7.51 6.30 -20.20
CA LEU A 44 -8.69 5.74 -20.88
C LEU A 44 -9.73 6.80 -21.30
N TYR A 45 -9.45 8.09 -21.14
CA TYR A 45 -10.45 9.14 -21.39
C TYR A 45 -10.87 9.21 -22.87
N GLN A 46 -9.96 8.91 -23.81
CA GLN A 46 -10.27 8.85 -25.24
C GLN A 46 -10.14 7.42 -25.77
N PRO A 47 -11.12 6.91 -26.52
CA PRO A 47 -10.99 5.61 -27.17
C PRO A 47 -9.93 5.65 -28.27
N ASN A 48 -9.24 4.53 -28.48
CA ASN A 48 -8.23 4.35 -29.53
C ASN A 48 -7.01 5.30 -29.45
N SER A 49 -6.75 5.92 -28.30
CA SER A 49 -5.55 6.77 -28.09
C SER A 49 -4.27 5.98 -27.83
N GLY A 50 -4.33 4.65 -27.83
CA GLY A 50 -3.20 3.79 -27.44
C GLY A 50 -2.80 4.01 -25.98
N THR A 51 -1.50 3.90 -25.69
CA THR A 51 -0.87 4.07 -24.37
C THR A 51 -0.14 5.42 -24.20
N ALA A 52 -0.32 6.34 -25.16
CA ALA A 52 0.51 7.54 -25.33
C ALA A 52 0.61 8.47 -24.10
N LEU A 53 -0.41 8.52 -23.24
CA LEU A 53 -0.40 9.40 -22.05
C LEU A 53 0.51 8.85 -20.93
N LEU A 54 0.79 7.54 -20.91
CA LEU A 54 1.62 6.87 -19.91
C LEU A 54 2.90 6.24 -20.47
N ASP A 55 3.13 6.30 -21.78
CA ASP A 55 4.36 5.80 -22.43
C ASP A 55 5.63 6.60 -22.07
N TRP A 56 5.53 7.65 -21.24
CA TRP A 56 6.69 8.33 -20.66
C TRP A 56 7.34 7.57 -19.50
N GLY A 57 6.65 6.55 -18.97
CA GLY A 57 7.17 5.69 -17.91
C GLY A 57 8.22 4.69 -18.42
N PRO A 58 8.93 4.00 -17.52
CA PRO A 58 9.87 2.95 -17.89
C PRO A 58 9.16 1.74 -18.50
N GLY A 59 9.86 1.03 -19.39
CA GLY A 59 9.39 -0.21 -20.02
C GLY A 59 8.97 -0.04 -21.48
N GLU A 60 8.45 -1.12 -22.06
CA GLU A 60 7.83 -1.13 -23.39
C GLU A 60 6.46 -0.42 -23.38
N PRO A 61 5.93 0.00 -24.55
CA PRO A 61 4.63 0.68 -24.64
C PRO A 61 3.52 -0.11 -23.93
N GLY A 62 2.87 0.54 -22.97
CA GLY A 62 1.82 -0.06 -22.13
C GLY A 62 2.27 -0.78 -20.85
N GLU A 63 3.56 -1.10 -20.68
CA GLU A 63 4.04 -1.73 -19.43
C GLU A 63 3.81 -0.83 -18.22
N PHE A 64 4.11 0.46 -18.33
CA PHE A 64 3.89 1.40 -17.23
C PHE A 64 2.41 1.54 -16.85
N TYR A 65 1.51 1.46 -17.82
CA TYR A 65 0.06 1.41 -17.54
C TYR A 65 -0.31 0.15 -16.75
N ASN A 66 0.22 -1.01 -17.15
CA ASN A 66 0.01 -2.26 -16.43
C ASN A 66 0.58 -2.20 -15.01
N SER A 67 1.75 -1.57 -14.80
CA SER A 67 2.29 -1.33 -13.47
C SER A 67 1.38 -0.45 -12.61
N ILE A 68 0.85 0.64 -13.16
CA ILE A 68 -0.09 1.52 -12.46
C ILE A 68 -1.37 0.76 -12.07
N VAL A 69 -1.93 -0.05 -12.98
CA VAL A 69 -3.13 -0.86 -12.71
C VAL A 69 -2.88 -1.89 -11.61
N THR A 70 -1.76 -2.60 -11.71
CA THR A 70 -1.33 -3.63 -10.75
C THR A 70 -1.16 -3.03 -9.36
N MET A 71 -0.38 -1.95 -9.27
CA MET A 71 -0.10 -1.28 -8.01
C MET A 71 -1.32 -0.58 -7.44
N HIS A 72 -2.22 -0.02 -8.27
CA HIS A 72 -3.49 0.52 -7.78
C HIS A 72 -4.30 -0.55 -7.04
N GLY A 73 -4.49 -1.71 -7.66
CA GLY A 73 -5.23 -2.82 -7.04
C GLY A 73 -4.55 -3.33 -5.77
N ALA A 74 -3.23 -3.56 -5.82
CA ALA A 74 -2.46 -4.03 -4.67
C ALA A 74 -2.51 -3.02 -3.49
N VAL A 75 -2.31 -1.73 -3.77
CA VAL A 75 -2.40 -0.65 -2.76
C VAL A 75 -3.78 -0.59 -2.13
N MET A 76 -4.85 -0.62 -2.93
CA MET A 76 -6.21 -0.49 -2.41
C MET A 76 -6.64 -1.70 -1.56
N VAL A 77 -6.25 -2.92 -1.94
CA VAL A 77 -6.67 -4.14 -1.22
C VAL A 77 -5.75 -4.45 -0.03
N LEU A 78 -4.42 -4.47 -0.26
CA LEU A 78 -3.44 -4.94 0.71
C LEU A 78 -2.98 -3.85 1.68
N PHE A 79 -2.91 -2.60 1.20
CA PHE A 79 -2.33 -1.49 1.97
C PHE A 79 -3.34 -0.45 2.47
N PHE A 80 -4.54 -0.41 1.89
CA PHE A 80 -5.63 0.47 2.32
C PHE A 80 -6.76 -0.30 3.02
N ALA A 81 -7.54 -1.11 2.32
CA ALA A 81 -8.77 -1.69 2.86
C ALA A 81 -8.52 -2.62 4.06
N SER A 82 -7.59 -3.58 3.93
CA SER A 82 -7.28 -4.53 4.99
C SER A 82 -6.66 -3.83 6.22
N PRO A 83 -5.62 -2.98 6.08
CA PRO A 83 -4.99 -2.35 7.24
C PRO A 83 -5.83 -1.25 7.87
N LEU A 84 -6.72 -0.58 7.11
CA LEU A 84 -7.70 0.35 7.68
C LEU A 84 -8.64 -0.39 8.62
N SER A 85 -9.12 -1.58 8.22
CA SER A 85 -9.95 -2.44 9.06
C SER A 85 -9.21 -2.85 10.34
N PHE A 86 -7.94 -3.22 10.25
CA PHE A 86 -7.11 -3.51 11.42
C PHE A 86 -6.86 -2.29 12.31
N GLY A 87 -6.73 -1.09 11.73
CA GLY A 87 -6.61 0.17 12.47
C GLY A 87 -7.87 0.49 13.28
N PHE A 88 -9.04 0.32 12.68
CA PHE A 88 -10.32 0.43 13.39
C PHE A 88 -10.46 -0.62 14.50
N ALA A 89 -10.11 -1.87 14.22
CA ALA A 89 -10.16 -2.95 15.21
C ALA A 89 -9.24 -2.63 16.40
N ASN A 90 -8.01 -2.18 16.13
CA ASN A 90 -7.05 -1.74 17.14
C ASN A 90 -7.64 -0.67 18.06
N TYR A 91 -8.29 0.35 17.48
CA TYR A 91 -8.81 1.45 18.27
C TYR A 91 -10.09 1.07 19.05
N MET A 92 -11.04 0.43 18.37
CA MET A 92 -12.42 0.25 18.86
C MET A 92 -12.64 -1.04 19.65
N VAL A 93 -12.06 -2.17 19.22
CA VAL A 93 -12.42 -3.49 19.79
C VAL A 93 -12.07 -3.58 21.28
N PRO A 94 -10.87 -3.19 21.77
CA PRO A 94 -10.59 -3.22 23.20
C PRO A 94 -11.56 -2.37 24.02
N LEU A 95 -12.00 -1.23 23.47
CA LEU A 95 -13.00 -0.36 24.12
C LEU A 95 -14.37 -1.03 24.20
N GLN A 96 -14.81 -1.69 23.12
CA GLN A 96 -16.10 -2.37 23.06
C GLN A 96 -16.20 -3.54 24.03
N ILE A 97 -15.11 -4.31 24.20
CA ILE A 97 -15.09 -5.48 25.10
C ILE A 97 -14.62 -5.14 26.53
N GLY A 98 -14.31 -3.88 26.82
CA GLY A 98 -13.80 -3.45 28.13
C GLY A 98 -12.39 -3.96 28.47
N ALA A 99 -11.61 -4.36 27.46
CA ALA A 99 -10.23 -4.79 27.66
C ALA A 99 -9.29 -3.60 27.81
N LYS A 100 -8.22 -3.79 28.59
CA LYS A 100 -7.19 -2.75 28.80
C LYS A 100 -6.37 -2.47 27.53
N ASP A 101 -6.06 -3.51 26.75
CA ASP A 101 -5.22 -3.45 25.56
C ASP A 101 -5.41 -4.72 24.69
N MET A 102 -4.68 -4.82 23.58
CA MET A 102 -4.60 -6.04 22.76
C MET A 102 -3.94 -7.20 23.53
N ALA A 103 -4.26 -8.45 23.17
CA ALA A 103 -3.68 -9.64 23.82
C ALA A 103 -2.15 -9.67 23.79
N PHE A 104 -1.54 -9.17 22.69
CA PHE A 104 -0.09 -9.07 22.53
C PHE A 104 0.31 -7.64 22.09
N PRO A 105 0.43 -6.66 23.01
CA PRO A 105 0.60 -5.25 22.66
C PRO A 105 1.85 -4.94 21.83
N ARG A 106 2.99 -5.60 22.14
CA ARG A 106 4.25 -5.42 21.40
C ARG A 106 4.20 -6.04 20.00
N LEU A 107 3.62 -7.22 19.87
CA LEU A 107 3.46 -7.87 18.58
C LEU A 107 2.54 -7.05 17.67
N ASN A 108 1.47 -6.50 18.24
CA ASN A 108 0.56 -5.60 17.54
C ASN A 108 1.25 -4.32 17.04
N ALA A 109 2.08 -3.69 17.86
CA ALA A 109 2.90 -2.55 17.43
C ALA A 109 3.89 -2.95 16.31
N PHE A 110 4.50 -4.14 16.40
CA PHE A 110 5.35 -4.67 15.34
C PHE A 110 4.58 -4.93 14.03
N SER A 111 3.34 -5.43 14.10
CA SER A 111 2.49 -5.65 12.92
C SER A 111 2.27 -4.36 12.14
N PHE A 112 2.13 -3.20 12.81
CA PHE A 112 2.04 -1.91 12.14
C PHE A 112 3.32 -1.60 11.34
N TRP A 113 4.48 -1.77 11.96
CA TRP A 113 5.76 -1.47 11.31
C TRP A 113 6.05 -2.42 10.14
N ALA A 114 5.72 -3.71 10.28
CA ALA A 114 5.83 -4.68 9.20
C ALA A 114 4.92 -4.30 8.01
N PHE A 115 3.69 -3.87 8.28
CA PHE A 115 2.78 -3.35 7.25
C PHE A 115 3.36 -2.12 6.55
N LEU A 116 3.79 -1.10 7.30
CA LEU A 116 4.28 0.15 6.73
C LEU A 116 5.53 -0.09 5.89
N LEU A 117 6.50 -0.85 6.40
CA LEU A 117 7.72 -1.16 5.67
C LEU A 117 7.45 -2.04 4.45
N GLY A 118 6.55 -3.02 4.54
CA GLY A 118 6.13 -3.83 3.39
C GLY A 118 5.53 -2.99 2.27
N GLY A 119 4.69 -2.00 2.63
CA GLY A 119 4.11 -1.07 1.65
C GLY A 119 5.15 -0.14 1.02
N LEU A 120 6.13 0.32 1.78
CA LEU A 120 7.24 1.12 1.26
C LEU A 120 8.13 0.31 0.30
N VAL A 121 8.40 -0.96 0.63
CA VAL A 121 9.14 -1.86 -0.26
C VAL A 121 8.37 -2.09 -1.56
N ALA A 122 7.07 -2.38 -1.49
CA ALA A 122 6.24 -2.53 -2.69
C ALA A 122 6.21 -1.25 -3.54
N ALA A 123 6.10 -0.07 -2.91
CA ALA A 123 6.12 1.20 -3.62
C ALA A 123 7.49 1.54 -4.23
N SER A 124 8.59 1.01 -3.68
CA SER A 124 9.94 1.28 -4.17
C SER A 124 10.20 0.77 -5.60
N GLY A 125 9.38 -0.17 -6.11
CA GLY A 125 9.47 -0.64 -7.50
C GLY A 125 9.36 0.50 -8.53
N PHE A 126 8.57 1.53 -8.25
CA PHE A 126 8.47 2.72 -9.10
C PHE A 126 9.77 3.54 -9.18
N LEU A 127 10.68 3.39 -8.21
CA LEU A 127 11.95 4.11 -8.15
C LEU A 127 13.15 3.24 -8.54
N LEU A 128 13.04 1.91 -8.38
CA LEU A 128 14.15 0.96 -8.45
C LEU A 128 14.13 0.06 -9.70
N GLY A 129 13.52 0.54 -10.79
CA GLY A 129 13.63 -0.11 -12.11
C GLY A 129 12.45 -1.00 -12.51
N GLY A 130 11.26 -0.78 -11.95
CA GLY A 130 10.01 -1.37 -12.43
C GLY A 130 9.13 -1.85 -11.29
N ALA A 131 7.87 -1.39 -11.24
CA ALA A 131 6.87 -1.96 -10.35
C ALA A 131 6.14 -3.11 -11.04
N ALA A 132 5.67 -4.09 -10.28
CA ALA A 132 4.90 -5.24 -10.78
C ALA A 132 3.82 -4.80 -11.79
N ASP A 133 3.72 -5.49 -12.93
CA ASP A 133 2.84 -5.18 -14.06
C ASP A 133 1.88 -6.34 -14.42
N VAL A 134 1.77 -7.32 -13.54
CA VAL A 134 1.08 -8.61 -13.77
C VAL A 134 -0.39 -8.64 -13.31
N GLY A 135 -0.92 -7.52 -12.84
CA GLY A 135 -2.22 -7.41 -12.18
C GLY A 135 -2.18 -7.77 -10.69
N TRP A 136 -3.10 -7.19 -9.91
CA TRP A 136 -3.11 -7.33 -8.44
C TRP A 136 -3.37 -8.76 -7.93
N THR A 137 -3.78 -9.67 -8.82
CA THR A 137 -4.00 -11.09 -8.52
C THR A 137 -2.73 -11.92 -8.57
N PHE A 138 -1.65 -11.42 -9.18
CA PHE A 138 -0.35 -12.09 -9.28
C PHE A 138 -0.47 -13.54 -9.78
N TYR A 139 -1.14 -13.73 -10.92
CA TYR A 139 -1.31 -15.07 -11.49
C TYR A 139 0.06 -15.71 -11.79
N SER A 140 0.28 -16.90 -11.22
CA SER A 140 1.56 -17.62 -11.22
C SER A 140 2.27 -17.73 -12.58
N PRO A 141 1.59 -18.04 -13.70
CA PRO A 141 2.26 -18.12 -15.00
C PRO A 141 2.91 -16.79 -15.41
N LEU A 142 2.24 -15.67 -15.13
CA LEU A 142 2.69 -14.34 -15.55
C LEU A 142 3.78 -13.77 -14.62
N THR A 143 3.80 -14.15 -13.34
CA THR A 143 4.83 -13.73 -12.37
C THR A 143 6.18 -14.43 -12.53
N SER A 144 6.29 -15.39 -13.46
CA SER A 144 7.53 -16.14 -13.63
C SER A 144 8.58 -15.32 -14.36
N LEU A 145 9.87 -15.63 -14.15
CA LEU A 145 10.99 -14.95 -14.81
C LEU A 145 10.96 -15.06 -16.34
N GLU A 146 10.20 -16.01 -16.89
CA GLU A 146 10.01 -16.14 -18.33
C GLU A 146 9.17 -14.99 -18.91
N TYR A 147 8.15 -14.53 -18.17
CA TYR A 147 7.19 -13.51 -18.64
C TYR A 147 7.40 -12.13 -17.99
N SER A 148 7.84 -12.08 -16.73
CA SER A 148 8.11 -10.83 -16.00
C SER A 148 9.51 -10.90 -15.36
N PRO A 149 10.60 -10.76 -16.14
CA PRO A 149 11.98 -10.85 -15.64
C PRO A 149 12.44 -9.61 -14.85
N GLY A 150 11.61 -8.58 -14.75
CA GLY A 150 11.94 -7.31 -14.08
C GLY A 150 12.07 -7.43 -12.56
N ASN A 151 12.39 -6.30 -11.92
CA ASN A 151 12.52 -6.22 -10.46
C ASN A 151 11.17 -6.18 -9.71
N GLY A 152 10.07 -6.13 -10.47
CA GLY A 152 8.70 -5.95 -9.99
C GLY A 152 8.05 -7.21 -9.48
#